data_AF-A0A2J2HDK9-F1
#
_entry.id   AF-A0A2J2HDK9-F1
#
_cell.length_a   1.000
_cell.length_b   1.000
_cell.length_c   1.000
_cell.angle_alpha   90.00
_cell.angle_beta   90.00
_cell.angle_gamma   90.00
#
_symmetry.space_group_name_H-M   'P 1'
#
loop_
_entity.id
_entity.type
_entity.pdbx_description
1 polymer ?
#
loop_
_entity_poly.entity_id
_entity_poly.type
_entity_poly.pdbx_seq_one_letter_code
_entity_poly.pdbx_strand_id
1 'polypeptide(L)'
;MSRVLEEVLTSTIGFIIAMAIIGAVVGAGLYGYWIYTNHQTLQNYMWPIAEVVPYQGGYLLAIVNTGNEPFYVEQIYLKGGTVITPSQAINPNLNWCSTSNTKLMHNQWWCGEANQLPVAVRVCSAIDPRVCTVVPVHGWSTVDVYSLLGTNCPVLVTVSDPYSATWWVIWFMQSGFYSKSGSTTYTWCIDPPYHPITISFNAFAFSNSFGYICQISPTLTHVEYNGKPVTQVFTVTCQQLPLLTPSNYFVYVSVTNDTLGAIWQISSSVSSTSGIGNVNNQQLPIGGQTDTLTASIIFNPIGYTCSISPGSTQATNGSSYTFTVNCVYSPYPPCPVSPPIVSTNPSIGPPQPTSGASVSSIPYGQSEQVTFYYNAQESGNNYVFQYWSIGGSKYTSNVVTITETLTCTTPGQTLTGPSGTDYYNYIPPGPISINPDTIDLTQSSETYTFNWTSAWNGTGTFQYTISGTVYIYYPFSGQSNIQGSVSWQATVTLPDGTVAAQGSGTLEITNYLTPPSPNYYIECVVSGSGTINGVNASHGNETGTASISCYLETW
;
A
#
# COMPACT_ATOMS: atom_id res chain seq x y z
N MET A 1 38.35 -35.36 35.66
CA MET A 1 37.61 -34.12 35.29
C MET A 1 36.52 -33.78 36.33
N SER A 2 36.78 -33.90 37.65
CA SER A 2 35.83 -33.53 38.72
C SER A 2 36.45 -32.77 39.90
N ARG A 3 37.69 -32.26 39.78
CA ARG A 3 38.38 -31.61 40.92
C ARG A 3 38.61 -30.11 40.79
N VAL A 4 38.37 -29.52 39.61
CA VAL A 4 38.59 -28.08 39.37
C VAL A 4 37.33 -27.25 39.62
N LEU A 5 36.13 -27.84 39.53
CA LEU A 5 34.87 -27.09 39.72
C LEU A 5 34.55 -26.80 41.20
N GLU A 6 34.94 -27.69 42.13
CA GLU A 6 34.68 -27.52 43.57
C GLU A 6 35.58 -26.45 44.21
N GLU A 7 36.76 -26.23 43.65
CA GLU A 7 37.76 -25.27 44.16
C GLU A 7 37.46 -23.82 43.74
N VAL A 8 36.69 -23.62 42.65
CA VAL A 8 36.26 -22.29 42.21
C VAL A 8 35.08 -21.77 43.04
N LEU A 9 34.20 -22.64 43.55
CA LEU A 9 33.00 -22.24 44.29
C LEU A 9 33.23 -21.98 45.79
N THR A 10 34.32 -22.48 46.36
CA THR A 10 34.67 -22.30 47.79
C THR A 10 35.80 -21.31 48.03
N SER A 11 36.47 -20.88 46.96
CA SER A 11 37.51 -19.86 46.98
C SER A 11 36.92 -18.46 47.25
N THR A 12 37.63 -17.65 48.03
CA THR A 12 37.32 -16.24 48.29
C THR A 12 37.15 -15.43 47.00
N ILE A 13 37.74 -15.87 45.88
CA ILE A 13 37.61 -15.27 44.54
C ILE A 13 36.25 -15.61 43.91
N GLY A 14 35.71 -16.82 44.11
CA GLY A 14 34.39 -17.22 43.63
C GLY A 14 33.25 -16.46 44.31
N PHE A 15 33.41 -16.13 45.60
CA PHE A 15 32.46 -15.29 46.33
C PHE A 15 32.44 -13.83 45.84
N ILE A 16 33.61 -13.28 45.46
CA ILE A 16 33.71 -11.93 44.86
C ILE A 16 33.01 -11.88 43.49
N ILE A 17 33.13 -12.93 42.68
CA ILE A 17 32.45 -13.03 41.37
C ILE A 17 30.93 -13.16 41.55
N ALA A 18 30.47 -13.96 42.52
CA ALA A 18 29.05 -14.09 42.83
C ALA A 18 28.43 -12.79 43.35
N MET A 19 29.13 -12.05 44.20
CA MET A 19 28.70 -10.72 44.69
C MET A 19 28.66 -9.67 43.56
N ALA A 20 29.60 -9.72 42.60
CA ALA A 20 29.60 -8.82 41.44
C ALA A 20 28.42 -9.11 40.49
N ILE A 21 28.06 -10.37 40.29
CA ILE A 21 26.89 -10.77 39.49
C ILE A 21 25.59 -10.35 40.19
N ILE A 22 25.48 -10.57 41.51
CA ILE A 22 24.29 -10.16 42.28
C ILE A 22 24.16 -8.62 42.32
N GLY A 23 25.28 -7.89 42.44
CA GLY A 23 25.29 -6.42 42.36
C GLY A 23 24.87 -5.87 41.00
N ALA A 24 25.27 -6.53 39.90
CA ALA A 24 24.83 -6.17 38.56
C ALA A 24 23.34 -6.48 38.32
N VAL A 25 22.84 -7.59 38.85
CA VAL A 25 21.43 -7.98 38.74
C VAL A 25 20.52 -7.05 39.56
N VAL A 26 20.93 -6.68 40.78
CA VAL A 26 20.16 -5.75 41.63
C VAL A 26 20.25 -4.30 41.11
N GLY A 27 21.41 -3.88 40.59
CA GLY A 27 21.59 -2.57 39.97
C GLY A 27 20.79 -2.39 38.67
N ALA A 28 20.76 -3.40 37.80
CA ALA A 28 19.93 -3.39 36.60
C ALA A 28 18.43 -3.50 36.93
N GLY A 29 18.07 -4.28 37.96
CA GLY A 29 16.70 -4.42 38.44
C GLY A 29 16.12 -3.10 38.99
N LEU A 30 16.91 -2.35 39.76
CA LEU A 30 16.45 -1.09 40.38
C LEU A 30 16.50 0.11 39.40
N TYR A 31 17.46 0.17 38.48
CA TYR A 31 17.48 1.17 37.40
C TYR A 31 16.36 0.93 36.37
N GLY A 32 16.08 -0.35 36.05
CA GLY A 32 14.91 -0.75 35.26
C GLY A 32 13.59 -0.38 35.94
N TYR A 33 13.49 -0.57 37.26
CA TYR A 33 12.32 -0.17 38.05
C TYR A 33 12.10 1.35 38.12
N TRP A 34 13.18 2.15 38.12
CA TRP A 34 13.12 3.62 38.09
C TRP A 34 12.74 4.20 36.72
N ILE A 35 13.17 3.59 35.60
CA ILE A 35 12.68 3.95 34.25
C ILE A 35 11.24 3.48 34.03
N TYR A 36 10.88 2.29 34.53
CA TYR A 36 9.53 1.73 34.44
C TYR A 36 8.47 2.58 35.16
N THR A 37 8.80 3.08 36.35
CA THR A 37 7.85 3.88 37.15
C THR A 37 7.70 5.33 36.66
N ASN A 38 8.64 5.85 35.84
CA ASN A 38 8.69 7.26 35.44
C ASN A 38 8.30 7.56 33.97
N HIS A 39 7.82 6.58 33.19
CA HIS A 39 7.26 6.80 31.84
C HIS A 39 5.84 6.25 31.68
N GLN A 40 4.99 6.71 32.61
CA GLN A 40 3.53 6.83 32.54
C GLN A 40 3.04 7.74 31.38
N THR A 41 3.49 7.50 30.14
CA THR A 41 3.05 8.24 28.93
C THR A 41 2.82 7.37 27.70
N LEU A 42 2.51 6.08 27.87
CA LEU A 42 2.21 5.18 26.74
C LEU A 42 1.01 4.28 27.07
N GLN A 43 -0.19 4.82 26.86
CA GLN A 43 -1.38 3.99 26.65
C GLN A 43 -1.22 3.32 25.28
N ASN A 44 -1.28 1.99 25.24
CA ASN A 44 -1.33 1.12 24.04
C ASN A 44 0.01 0.81 23.33
N TYR A 45 0.94 0.12 24.00
CA TYR A 45 2.00 -0.59 23.27
C TYR A 45 2.17 -2.03 23.75
N MET A 46 2.17 -2.97 22.81
CA MET A 46 2.59 -4.35 23.00
C MET A 46 4.10 -4.41 23.20
N TRP A 47 4.57 -4.97 24.32
CA TRP A 47 6.00 -5.12 24.63
C TRP A 47 6.33 -6.59 24.94
N PRO A 48 6.36 -7.46 23.92
CA PRO A 48 6.80 -8.83 24.09
C PRO A 48 8.33 -8.89 24.30
N ILE A 49 8.78 -9.74 25.22
CA ILE A 49 10.17 -10.18 25.29
C ILE A 49 10.18 -11.67 25.02
N ALA A 50 11.01 -12.11 24.08
CA ALA A 50 11.15 -13.52 23.74
C ALA A 50 12.59 -13.98 23.99
N GLU A 51 12.74 -15.08 24.72
CA GLU A 51 14.03 -15.71 25.02
C GLU A 51 14.02 -17.19 24.64
N VAL A 52 15.17 -17.71 24.22
CA VAL A 52 15.35 -19.14 23.93
C VAL A 52 16.54 -19.72 24.67
N VAL A 53 16.34 -20.92 25.23
CA VAL A 53 17.40 -21.75 25.80
C VAL A 53 17.35 -23.18 25.24
N PRO A 54 18.51 -23.86 25.07
CA PRO A 54 18.51 -25.30 24.78
C PRO A 54 17.82 -26.10 25.89
N TYR A 55 16.92 -27.01 25.54
CA TYR A 55 16.15 -27.81 26.50
C TYR A 55 15.80 -29.18 25.93
N GLN A 56 16.13 -30.26 26.66
CA GLN A 56 15.82 -31.67 26.31
C GLN A 56 16.13 -32.10 24.85
N GLY A 57 17.20 -31.57 24.25
CA GLY A 57 17.57 -31.88 22.86
C GLY A 57 16.83 -31.05 21.79
N GLY A 58 15.94 -30.14 22.20
CA GLY A 58 15.37 -29.07 21.40
C GLY A 58 15.66 -27.70 22.00
N TYR A 59 14.70 -26.79 21.83
CA TYR A 59 14.79 -25.41 22.31
C TYR A 59 13.51 -25.03 23.04
N LEU A 60 13.64 -24.52 24.27
CA LEU A 60 12.55 -23.92 25.03
C LEU A 60 12.48 -22.44 24.68
N LEU A 61 11.36 -22.01 24.13
CA LEU A 61 11.02 -20.62 23.86
C LEU A 61 10.09 -20.12 24.96
N ALA A 62 10.45 -18.98 25.57
CA ALA A 62 9.63 -18.27 26.54
C ALA A 62 9.32 -16.87 26.01
N ILE A 63 8.04 -16.48 26.05
CA ILE A 63 7.57 -15.16 25.62
C ILE A 63 6.81 -14.54 26.78
N VAL A 64 7.23 -13.35 27.22
CA VAL A 64 6.56 -12.61 28.30
C VAL A 64 5.99 -11.31 27.78
N ASN A 65 4.77 -10.98 28.21
CA ASN A 65 4.20 -9.66 27.98
C ASN A 65 4.66 -8.69 29.08
N THR A 66 5.61 -7.81 28.77
CA THR A 66 6.03 -6.75 29.70
C THR A 66 5.24 -5.45 29.53
N GLY A 67 4.38 -5.38 28.51
CA GLY A 67 3.49 -4.25 28.24
C GLY A 67 2.15 -4.38 28.96
N ASN A 68 1.36 -3.31 28.91
CA ASN A 68 0.00 -3.29 29.48
C ASN A 68 -1.06 -3.85 28.51
N GLU A 69 -0.78 -3.79 27.21
CA GLU A 69 -1.70 -4.28 26.19
C GLU A 69 -1.59 -5.80 26.06
N PRO A 70 -2.69 -6.54 26.20
CA PRO A 70 -2.67 -7.98 26.04
C PRO A 70 -2.46 -8.37 24.58
N PHE A 71 -1.69 -9.43 24.32
CA PHE A 71 -1.44 -9.93 22.97
C PHE A 71 -1.55 -11.46 22.90
N TYR A 72 -1.67 -12.01 21.70
CA TYR A 72 -1.50 -13.44 21.44
C TYR A 72 -0.28 -13.65 20.54
N VAL A 73 0.32 -14.84 20.64
CA VAL A 73 1.42 -15.23 19.77
C VAL A 73 0.79 -15.78 18.49
N GLU A 74 1.09 -15.17 17.35
CA GLU A 74 0.53 -15.60 16.08
C GLU A 74 1.43 -16.64 15.40
N GLN A 75 2.73 -16.33 15.33
CA GLN A 75 3.71 -17.12 14.59
C GLN A 75 5.05 -17.19 15.33
N ILE A 76 5.74 -18.31 15.20
CA ILE A 76 7.10 -18.53 15.70
C ILE A 76 7.96 -18.88 14.49
N TYR A 77 8.99 -18.08 14.26
CA TYR A 77 9.93 -18.27 13.15
C TYR A 77 11.11 -19.09 13.65
N LEU A 78 11.43 -20.16 12.93
CA LEU A 78 12.55 -21.06 13.23
C LEU A 78 13.72 -20.79 12.28
N LYS A 79 14.93 -21.08 12.76
CA LYS A 79 16.15 -21.03 11.96
C LYS A 79 16.02 -21.99 10.76
N GLY A 80 16.15 -21.45 9.56
CA GLY A 80 15.90 -22.18 8.31
C GLY A 80 14.58 -21.81 7.61
N GLY A 81 13.83 -20.83 8.14
CA GLY A 81 12.66 -20.24 7.48
C GLY A 81 11.35 -20.97 7.72
N THR A 82 11.34 -22.05 8.51
CA THR A 82 10.10 -22.73 8.90
C THR A 82 9.33 -21.87 9.89
N VAL A 83 8.01 -21.77 9.70
CA VAL A 83 7.10 -21.05 10.59
C VAL A 83 6.17 -22.05 11.25
N ILE A 84 6.06 -21.98 12.58
CA ILE A 84 5.11 -22.78 13.35
C ILE A 84 4.15 -21.87 14.11
N THR A 85 2.96 -22.36 14.41
CA THR A 85 2.01 -21.70 15.32
C THR A 85 2.25 -22.17 16.76
N PRO A 86 1.77 -21.44 17.78
CA PRO A 86 1.89 -21.90 19.17
C PRO A 86 1.28 -23.27 19.43
N SER A 87 0.23 -23.66 18.70
CA SER A 87 -0.39 -24.99 18.82
C SER A 87 0.47 -26.13 18.26
N GLN A 88 1.51 -25.82 17.49
CA GLN A 88 2.47 -26.78 16.96
C GLN A 88 3.73 -26.92 17.84
N ALA A 89 3.93 -26.01 18.80
CA ALA A 89 5.00 -26.13 19.78
C ALA A 89 4.64 -27.16 20.87
N ILE A 90 5.62 -27.95 21.31
CA ILE A 90 5.40 -28.99 22.34
C ILE A 90 5.28 -28.30 23.70
N ASN A 91 4.34 -28.75 24.55
CA ASN A 91 4.15 -28.23 25.90
C ASN A 91 5.28 -28.72 26.83
N PRO A 92 6.12 -27.84 27.41
CA PRO A 92 7.20 -28.24 28.31
C PRO A 92 6.75 -28.73 29.70
N ASN A 93 5.44 -28.76 29.97
CA ASN A 93 4.82 -29.12 31.25
C ASN A 93 5.35 -28.28 32.44
N LEU A 94 5.66 -27.01 32.18
CA LEU A 94 6.09 -26.05 33.20
C LEU A 94 4.86 -25.37 33.82
N ASN A 95 4.71 -25.51 35.14
CA ASN A 95 3.54 -25.02 35.88
C ASN A 95 3.41 -23.48 35.95
N TRP A 96 4.46 -22.74 35.59
CA TRP A 96 4.53 -21.28 35.71
C TRP A 96 4.28 -20.52 34.39
N CYS A 97 4.14 -21.21 33.26
CA CYS A 97 3.82 -20.57 31.98
C CYS A 97 2.67 -21.25 31.24
N SER A 98 1.93 -20.44 30.48
CA SER A 98 0.82 -20.92 29.65
C SER A 98 1.35 -21.58 28.39
N THR A 99 0.73 -22.68 27.98
CA THR A 99 1.06 -23.39 26.73
C THR A 99 -0.07 -23.34 25.72
N SER A 100 -1.27 -22.96 26.17
CA SER A 100 -2.36 -22.59 25.27
C SER A 100 -2.04 -21.25 24.63
N ASN A 101 -2.42 -21.05 23.35
CA ASN A 101 -2.36 -19.75 22.67
C ASN A 101 -3.41 -18.77 23.22
N THR A 102 -3.42 -18.62 24.54
CA THR A 102 -4.30 -17.72 25.27
C THR A 102 -3.68 -16.34 25.26
N LYS A 103 -4.53 -15.34 25.10
CA LYS A 103 -4.26 -13.93 25.38
C LYS A 103 -3.34 -13.77 26.60
N LEU A 104 -2.12 -13.28 26.37
CA LEU A 104 -1.12 -12.99 27.39
C LEU A 104 -1.35 -11.59 27.95
N MET A 105 -1.79 -11.54 29.21
CA MET A 105 -1.87 -10.30 29.99
C MET A 105 -0.49 -9.87 30.49
N HIS A 106 -0.39 -8.67 31.03
CA HIS A 106 0.84 -8.16 31.64
C HIS A 106 1.45 -9.18 32.63
N ASN A 107 2.76 -9.41 32.51
CA ASN A 107 3.57 -10.38 33.25
C ASN A 107 3.15 -11.85 33.12
N GLN A 108 2.33 -12.21 32.13
CA GLN A 108 2.07 -13.60 31.79
C GLN A 108 3.09 -14.11 30.78
N TRP A 109 3.41 -15.39 30.92
CA TRP A 109 4.39 -16.10 30.12
C TRP A 109 3.70 -17.13 29.24
N TRP A 110 4.10 -17.20 27.98
CA TRP A 110 3.87 -18.34 27.12
C TRP A 110 5.17 -19.14 26.97
N CYS A 111 5.08 -20.47 26.99
CA CYS A 111 6.20 -21.35 26.70
C CYS A 111 5.85 -22.40 25.65
N GLY A 112 6.84 -22.75 24.83
CA GLY A 112 6.76 -23.89 23.94
C GLY A 112 8.13 -24.43 23.57
N GLU A 113 8.20 -25.73 23.33
CA GLU A 113 9.38 -26.41 22.82
C GLU A 113 9.33 -26.50 21.29
N ALA A 114 10.48 -26.24 20.66
CA ALA A 114 10.69 -26.37 19.23
C ALA A 114 11.89 -27.28 18.94
N ASN A 115 11.76 -28.10 17.90
CA ASN A 115 12.83 -28.99 17.42
C ASN A 115 13.94 -28.24 16.65
N GLN A 116 13.76 -26.95 16.38
CA GLN A 116 14.73 -26.07 15.73
C GLN A 116 14.79 -24.74 16.48
N LEU A 117 15.90 -24.02 16.35
CA LEU A 117 16.14 -22.76 17.07
C LEU A 117 15.11 -21.68 16.66
N PRO A 118 14.26 -21.19 17.57
CA PRO A 118 13.42 -20.03 17.33
C PRO A 118 14.27 -18.76 17.24
N VAL A 119 13.95 -17.90 16.28
CA VAL A 119 14.74 -16.72 15.91
C VAL A 119 13.93 -15.42 15.98
N ALA A 120 12.61 -15.50 15.80
CA ALA A 120 11.69 -14.38 15.99
C ALA A 120 10.30 -14.91 16.34
N VAL A 121 9.45 -14.05 16.90
CA VAL A 121 8.03 -14.34 17.15
C VAL A 121 7.18 -13.15 16.69
N ARG A 122 6.07 -13.43 16.01
CA ARG A 122 5.04 -12.43 15.69
C ARG A 122 3.98 -12.47 16.78
N VAL A 123 3.75 -11.34 17.42
CA VAL A 123 2.65 -11.16 18.37
C VAL A 123 1.67 -10.13 17.84
N CYS A 124 0.39 -10.32 18.13
CA CYS A 124 -0.67 -9.41 17.70
C CYS A 124 -1.53 -9.00 18.88
N SER A 125 -2.01 -7.75 18.85
CA SER A 125 -2.81 -7.19 19.93
C SER A 125 -4.11 -7.97 20.08
N ALA A 126 -4.46 -8.27 21.31
CA ALA A 126 -5.76 -8.87 21.63
C ALA A 126 -6.89 -7.84 21.70
N ILE A 127 -6.58 -6.53 21.58
CA ILE A 127 -7.56 -5.44 21.51
C ILE A 127 -7.83 -5.08 20.05
N ASP A 128 -6.78 -4.87 19.25
CA ASP A 128 -6.88 -4.72 17.79
C ASP A 128 -5.99 -5.75 17.09
N PRO A 129 -6.56 -6.91 16.68
CA PRO A 129 -5.84 -7.98 15.99
C PRO A 129 -5.07 -7.58 14.73
N ARG A 130 -5.30 -6.37 14.20
CA ARG A 130 -4.60 -5.83 13.03
C ARG A 130 -3.25 -5.21 13.38
N VAL A 131 -2.99 -4.94 14.67
CA VAL A 131 -1.71 -4.41 15.14
C VAL A 131 -0.86 -5.60 15.57
N CYS A 132 0.18 -5.89 14.80
CA CYS A 132 1.13 -6.97 15.09
C CYS A 132 2.56 -6.41 15.11
N THR A 133 3.45 -7.10 15.83
CA THR A 133 4.88 -6.80 15.82
C THR A 133 5.67 -8.10 15.82
N VAL A 134 6.77 -8.12 15.05
CA VAL A 134 7.75 -9.21 15.07
C VAL A 134 8.87 -8.82 16.00
N VAL A 135 9.09 -9.62 17.05
CA VAL A 135 10.22 -9.43 17.96
C VAL A 135 11.27 -10.52 17.80
N PRO A 136 12.56 -10.13 17.79
CA PRO A 136 13.64 -11.10 17.77
C PRO A 136 13.62 -11.92 19.05
N VAL A 137 13.95 -13.21 18.92
CA VAL A 137 14.17 -14.07 20.08
C VAL A 137 15.62 -13.90 20.53
N HIS A 138 15.82 -13.44 21.76
CA HIS A 138 17.14 -13.30 22.34
C HIS A 138 17.68 -14.67 22.75
N GLY A 139 18.89 -14.99 22.30
CA GLY A 139 19.54 -16.28 22.50
C GLY A 139 20.86 -16.37 21.74
N TRP A 140 21.45 -17.55 21.72
CA TRP A 140 22.85 -17.86 21.37
C TRP A 140 23.32 -17.46 19.94
N SER A 141 22.49 -16.81 19.14
CA SER A 141 22.90 -16.07 17.96
C SER A 141 21.92 -14.93 17.65
N THR A 142 22.40 -13.70 17.49
CA THR A 142 21.64 -12.62 16.86
C THR A 142 21.51 -12.94 15.38
N VAL A 143 20.42 -13.59 14.98
CA VAL A 143 20.12 -13.77 13.56
C VAL A 143 19.37 -12.51 13.11
N ASP A 144 19.80 -11.93 11.99
CA ASP A 144 19.08 -10.84 11.35
C ASP A 144 17.72 -11.38 10.88
N VAL A 145 16.66 -11.03 11.62
CA VAL A 145 15.29 -11.52 11.43
C VAL A 145 14.83 -11.34 9.99
N TYR A 146 15.31 -10.30 9.30
CA TYR A 146 14.92 -9.98 7.93
C TYR A 146 15.49 -10.95 6.89
N SER A 147 16.61 -11.62 7.19
CA SER A 147 17.19 -12.66 6.31
C SER A 147 16.43 -14.00 6.35
N LEU A 148 15.63 -14.22 7.39
CA LEU A 148 14.92 -15.47 7.65
C LEU A 148 13.47 -15.47 7.15
N LEU A 149 12.87 -14.29 6.95
CA LEU A 149 11.47 -14.18 6.56
C LEU A 149 11.20 -14.70 5.14
N GLY A 150 12.20 -14.76 4.25
CA GLY A 150 12.07 -15.39 2.93
C GLY A 150 10.77 -15.03 2.20
N THR A 151 9.96 -16.05 1.87
CA THR A 151 8.64 -15.92 1.21
C THR A 151 7.51 -15.37 2.08
N ASN A 152 7.71 -15.22 3.39
CA ASN A 152 6.72 -14.71 4.35
C ASN A 152 6.89 -13.23 4.67
N CYS A 153 7.67 -12.51 3.86
CA CYS A 153 7.82 -11.07 4.03
C CYS A 153 6.48 -10.33 3.77
N PRO A 154 6.03 -9.44 4.68
CA PRO A 154 4.83 -8.63 4.50
C PRO A 154 4.85 -7.82 3.19
N VAL A 155 5.94 -7.09 2.94
CA VAL A 155 6.20 -6.41 1.67
C VAL A 155 7.62 -6.71 1.21
N LEU A 156 7.75 -7.67 0.30
CA LEU A 156 9.03 -8.08 -0.28
C LEU A 156 9.40 -7.12 -1.41
N VAL A 157 10.53 -6.42 -1.29
CA VAL A 157 11.00 -5.52 -2.32
C VAL A 157 12.23 -6.12 -3.00
N THR A 158 12.18 -6.22 -4.32
CA THR A 158 13.30 -6.71 -5.14
C THR A 158 13.68 -5.67 -6.17
N VAL A 159 14.97 -5.34 -6.23
CA VAL A 159 15.56 -4.62 -7.37
C VAL A 159 16.28 -5.63 -8.24
N SER A 160 15.76 -5.88 -9.44
CA SER A 160 16.36 -6.72 -10.46
C SER A 160 17.31 -5.88 -11.31
N ASP A 161 18.60 -6.00 -11.03
CA ASP A 161 19.67 -5.29 -11.74
C ASP A 161 20.69 -6.27 -12.32
N PRO A 162 20.55 -6.64 -13.60
CA PRO A 162 21.51 -7.48 -14.31
C PRO A 162 22.67 -6.66 -14.90
N TYR A 163 22.60 -5.33 -14.85
CA TYR A 163 23.58 -4.42 -15.47
C TYR A 163 24.62 -3.91 -14.48
N SER A 164 24.48 -4.27 -13.20
CA SER A 164 25.30 -3.74 -12.11
C SER A 164 25.30 -2.22 -12.09
N ALA A 165 24.12 -1.61 -12.30
CA ALA A 165 23.91 -0.17 -12.24
C ALA A 165 23.69 0.27 -10.79
N THR A 166 24.11 1.48 -10.42
CA THR A 166 23.84 1.98 -9.07
C THR A 166 22.37 2.36 -9.02
N TRP A 167 21.62 1.81 -8.07
CA TRP A 167 20.21 2.10 -7.88
C TRP A 167 19.93 2.53 -6.45
N TRP A 168 18.82 3.25 -6.29
CA TRP A 168 18.34 3.71 -5.01
C TRP A 168 16.84 3.67 -4.95
N VAL A 169 16.29 3.07 -3.90
CA VAL A 169 14.86 3.01 -3.63
C VAL A 169 14.59 3.69 -2.30
N ILE A 170 13.70 4.67 -2.35
CA ILE A 170 13.20 5.43 -1.21
C ILE A 170 11.76 5.03 -0.98
N TRP A 171 11.32 4.93 0.27
CA TRP A 171 9.90 4.73 0.55
C TRP A 171 9.40 5.53 1.75
N PHE A 172 8.12 5.85 1.69
CA PHE A 172 7.38 6.64 2.67
C PHE A 172 6.20 5.82 3.16
N MET A 173 6.04 5.79 4.47
CA MET A 173 4.86 5.29 5.16
C MET A 173 4.57 6.22 6.33
N GLN A 174 3.39 6.13 6.95
CA GLN A 174 2.99 7.06 8.01
C GLN A 174 3.98 7.10 9.19
N SER A 175 4.74 6.02 9.42
CA SER A 175 5.76 5.94 10.47
C SER A 175 7.08 6.62 10.14
N GLY A 176 7.32 7.00 8.88
CA GLY A 176 8.53 7.73 8.50
C GLY A 176 9.06 7.46 7.09
N PHE A 177 10.32 7.86 6.93
CA PHE A 177 11.08 7.84 5.70
C PHE A 177 12.21 6.82 5.78
N TYR A 178 12.40 6.04 4.71
CA TYR A 178 13.40 4.98 4.65
C TYR A 178 14.00 4.89 3.24
N SER A 179 15.21 4.34 3.12
CA SER A 179 15.84 4.14 1.81
C SER A 179 16.81 2.96 1.78
N LYS A 180 17.06 2.44 0.58
CA LYS A 180 17.99 1.35 0.30
C LYS A 180 18.66 1.55 -1.04
N SER A 181 19.99 1.52 -1.10
CA SER A 181 20.77 1.58 -2.34
C SER A 181 21.59 0.32 -2.55
N GLY A 182 21.98 0.09 -3.80
CA GLY A 182 22.84 -1.02 -4.19
C GLY A 182 23.34 -0.87 -5.62
N SER A 183 24.15 -1.82 -6.06
CA SER A 183 24.73 -1.84 -7.42
C SER A 183 24.62 -3.22 -8.08
N THR A 184 23.77 -4.09 -7.53
CA THR A 184 23.50 -5.45 -7.99
C THR A 184 22.05 -5.80 -7.65
N THR A 185 21.56 -6.93 -8.16
CA THR A 185 20.26 -7.45 -7.77
C THR A 185 20.20 -7.67 -6.25
N TYR A 186 19.19 -7.11 -5.60
CA TYR A 186 19.03 -7.17 -4.15
C TYR A 186 17.56 -7.25 -3.75
N THR A 187 17.29 -7.95 -2.64
CA THR A 187 15.96 -8.15 -2.10
C THR A 187 15.97 -7.83 -0.61
N TRP A 188 14.96 -7.11 -0.14
CA TRP A 188 14.77 -6.83 1.28
C TRP A 188 13.29 -6.89 1.66
N CYS A 189 13.06 -6.93 2.97
CA CYS A 189 11.73 -6.99 3.53
C CYS A 189 11.36 -5.69 4.22
N ILE A 190 10.11 -5.23 4.02
CA ILE A 190 9.49 -4.16 4.78
C ILE A 190 8.38 -4.78 5.63
N ASP A 191 8.40 -4.48 6.93
CA ASP A 191 7.38 -4.89 7.90
C ASP A 191 6.60 -3.63 8.36
N PRO A 192 5.41 -3.38 7.79
CA PRO A 192 4.63 -2.20 8.13
C PRO A 192 4.01 -2.32 9.54
N PRO A 193 3.92 -1.23 10.32
CA PRO A 193 3.48 -1.29 11.72
C PRO A 193 2.00 -1.64 11.91
N TYR A 194 1.17 -1.52 10.88
CA TYR A 194 -0.26 -1.88 10.87
C TYR A 194 -0.74 -2.04 9.42
N HIS A 195 -1.93 -2.61 9.26
CA HIS A 195 -2.63 -2.72 7.98
C HIS A 195 -4.13 -2.44 8.12
N PRO A 196 -4.79 -1.78 7.14
CA PRO A 196 -4.26 -1.40 5.83
C PRO A 196 -3.32 -0.19 5.88
N ILE A 197 -2.29 -0.17 5.04
CA ILE A 197 -1.36 0.95 4.89
C ILE A 197 -0.87 1.07 3.45
N THR A 198 -0.73 2.30 2.97
CA THR A 198 -0.15 2.60 1.66
C THR A 198 1.33 2.96 1.83
N ILE A 199 2.20 2.26 1.11
CA ILE A 199 3.64 2.53 1.08
C ILE A 199 3.98 3.13 -0.28
N SER A 200 4.48 4.35 -0.30
CA SER A 200 4.87 5.06 -1.52
C SER A 200 6.35 4.88 -1.76
N PHE A 201 6.74 4.40 -2.94
CA PHE A 201 8.12 4.21 -3.33
C PHE A 201 8.54 5.20 -4.40
N ASN A 202 9.78 5.67 -4.32
CA ASN A 202 10.46 6.42 -5.37
C ASN A 202 11.84 5.80 -5.63
N ALA A 203 12.09 5.40 -6.88
CA ALA A 203 13.25 4.62 -7.27
C ALA A 203 14.03 5.31 -8.38
N PHE A 204 15.36 5.25 -8.27
CA PHE A 204 16.31 5.83 -9.22
C PHE A 204 17.34 4.78 -9.63
N ALA A 205 17.78 4.80 -10.89
CA ALA A 205 18.95 4.07 -11.35
C ALA A 205 19.89 5.01 -12.10
N PHE A 206 21.18 4.75 -11.92
CA PHE A 206 22.31 5.52 -12.39
C PHE A 206 23.27 4.58 -13.11
N SER A 207 23.81 4.99 -14.25
CA SER A 207 24.72 4.12 -15.00
C SER A 207 26.10 4.04 -14.36
N ASN A 208 26.60 2.82 -14.23
CA ASN A 208 27.95 2.53 -13.72
C ASN A 208 28.98 2.35 -14.84
N SER A 209 28.52 2.18 -16.08
CA SER A 209 29.37 1.93 -17.24
C SER A 209 29.19 2.99 -18.34
N PHE A 210 30.31 3.30 -18.97
CA PHE A 210 30.39 4.30 -20.03
C PHE A 210 29.51 3.91 -21.22
N GLY A 211 28.69 4.85 -21.71
CA GLY A 211 27.85 4.64 -22.90
C GLY A 211 26.49 3.98 -22.63
N TYR A 212 26.08 3.81 -21.37
CA TYR A 212 24.74 3.35 -21.01
C TYR A 212 23.96 4.43 -20.26
N ILE A 213 22.67 4.54 -20.53
CA ILE A 213 21.71 5.22 -19.66
C ILE A 213 20.85 4.14 -19.02
N CYS A 214 20.82 4.12 -17.70
CA CYS A 214 20.00 3.19 -16.94
C CYS A 214 18.74 3.88 -16.44
N GLN A 215 17.65 3.15 -16.44
CA GLN A 215 16.36 3.54 -15.90
C GLN A 215 15.86 2.42 -14.98
N ILE A 216 15.09 2.78 -13.97
CA ILE A 216 14.43 1.82 -13.07
C ILE A 216 12.92 1.99 -13.20
N SER A 217 12.23 0.86 -13.39
CA SER A 217 10.78 0.83 -13.54
C SER A 217 10.16 -0.13 -12.51
N PRO A 218 9.12 0.30 -11.77
CA PRO A 218 8.55 1.65 -11.78
C PRO A 218 9.46 2.68 -11.08
N THR A 219 9.46 3.94 -11.54
CA THR A 219 10.17 5.05 -10.85
C THR A 219 9.39 5.52 -9.62
N LEU A 220 8.06 5.62 -9.73
CA LEU A 220 7.15 5.92 -8.63
C LEU A 220 6.07 4.84 -8.58
N THR A 221 5.80 4.28 -7.42
CA THR A 221 4.75 3.28 -7.24
C THR A 221 4.20 3.30 -5.81
N HIS A 222 3.02 2.74 -5.61
CA HIS A 222 2.39 2.59 -4.32
C HIS A 222 2.03 1.13 -4.09
N VAL A 223 2.26 0.65 -2.87
CA VAL A 223 1.83 -0.68 -2.42
C VAL A 223 0.78 -0.51 -1.34
N GLU A 224 -0.42 -1.03 -1.59
CA GLU A 224 -1.46 -1.16 -0.57
C GLU A 224 -1.27 -2.48 0.17
N TYR A 225 -0.74 -2.41 1.39
CA TYR A 225 -0.57 -3.58 2.24
C TYR A 225 -1.80 -3.78 3.12
N ASN A 226 -2.59 -4.80 2.77
CA ASN A 226 -3.84 -5.17 3.47
C ASN A 226 -3.68 -6.40 4.39
N GLY A 227 -2.47 -6.65 4.89
CA GLY A 227 -2.16 -7.79 5.78
C GLY A 227 -1.78 -9.10 5.06
N LYS A 228 -1.80 -9.13 3.73
CA LYS A 228 -1.31 -10.26 2.91
C LYS A 228 0.06 -9.93 2.32
N PRO A 229 1.01 -10.89 2.25
CA PRO A 229 2.31 -10.68 1.60
C PRO A 229 2.16 -10.07 0.20
N VAL A 230 2.87 -8.99 -0.06
CA VAL A 230 2.94 -8.33 -1.39
C VAL A 230 4.40 -8.28 -1.83
N THR A 231 4.64 -8.44 -3.13
CA THR A 231 5.97 -8.26 -3.72
C THR A 231 5.99 -7.03 -4.61
N GLN A 232 6.89 -6.10 -4.34
CA GLN A 232 7.20 -4.98 -5.22
C GLN A 232 8.52 -5.23 -5.94
N VAL A 233 8.50 -5.24 -7.27
CA VAL A 233 9.70 -5.42 -8.09
C VAL A 233 10.04 -4.12 -8.79
N PHE A 234 11.32 -3.76 -8.75
CA PHE A 234 11.92 -2.69 -9.53
C PHE A 234 12.88 -3.33 -10.52
N THR A 235 12.74 -3.04 -11.81
CA THR A 235 13.61 -3.58 -12.85
C THR A 235 14.51 -2.47 -13.37
N VAL A 236 15.82 -2.69 -13.31
CA VAL A 236 16.81 -1.83 -13.93
C VAL A 236 16.99 -2.25 -15.38
N THR A 237 16.79 -1.30 -16.30
CA THR A 237 17.09 -1.46 -17.71
C THR A 237 18.11 -0.43 -18.14
N CYS A 238 19.19 -0.87 -18.75
CA CYS A 238 20.20 0.01 -19.32
C CYS A 238 20.16 -0.05 -20.85
N GLN A 239 19.95 1.10 -21.49
CA GLN A 239 20.06 1.23 -22.93
C GLN A 239 21.45 1.75 -23.28
N GLN A 240 22.11 1.10 -24.22
CA GLN A 240 23.31 1.64 -24.82
C GLN A 240 22.93 2.89 -25.61
N LEU A 241 23.50 4.03 -25.25
CA LEU A 241 23.37 5.24 -26.06
C LEU A 241 23.88 4.92 -27.47
N PRO A 242 23.18 5.35 -28.54
CA PRO A 242 23.75 5.30 -29.87
C PRO A 242 25.14 5.90 -29.78
N LEU A 243 26.16 5.17 -30.20
CA LEU A 243 27.49 5.72 -30.36
C LEU A 243 27.36 6.88 -31.37
N LEU A 244 27.10 8.08 -30.85
CA LEU A 244 27.61 9.29 -31.48
C LEU A 244 29.09 8.96 -31.67
N THR A 245 29.51 8.91 -32.93
CA THR A 245 30.88 8.63 -33.38
C THR A 245 31.85 9.02 -32.27
N PRO A 246 32.65 8.08 -31.73
CA PRO A 246 33.37 8.27 -30.48
C PRO A 246 33.91 9.68 -30.44
N SER A 247 33.34 10.51 -29.56
CA SER A 247 33.93 11.82 -29.33
C SER A 247 35.33 11.48 -28.86
N ASN A 248 36.33 11.82 -29.68
CA ASN A 248 37.74 11.66 -29.31
C ASN A 248 38.11 12.59 -28.14
N TYR A 249 37.12 13.34 -27.62
CA TYR A 249 37.25 14.25 -26.53
C TYR A 249 36.56 13.71 -25.28
N PHE A 250 37.35 13.51 -24.23
CA PHE A 250 36.88 13.09 -22.91
C PHE A 250 37.69 13.79 -21.82
N VAL A 251 37.16 13.77 -20.61
CA VAL A 251 37.86 14.24 -19.40
C VAL A 251 37.75 13.20 -18.31
N TYR A 252 38.60 13.32 -17.29
CA TYR A 252 38.50 12.51 -16.08
C TYR A 252 37.85 13.35 -14.97
N VAL A 253 36.80 12.83 -14.35
CA VAL A 253 36.15 13.46 -13.22
C VAL A 253 36.35 12.64 -11.96
N SER A 254 36.70 13.32 -10.88
CA SER A 254 36.80 12.75 -9.55
C SER A 254 35.84 13.49 -8.62
N VAL A 255 35.10 12.75 -7.81
CA VAL A 255 34.27 13.30 -6.74
C VAL A 255 34.88 12.91 -5.40
N THR A 256 35.12 13.90 -4.54
CA THR A 256 35.79 13.73 -3.25
C THR A 256 34.94 14.27 -2.12
N ASN A 257 35.24 13.81 -0.90
CA ASN A 257 34.62 14.22 0.36
C ASN A 257 33.10 13.91 0.48
N ASP A 258 32.56 13.05 -0.37
CA ASP A 258 31.21 12.50 -0.16
C ASP A 258 31.25 11.34 0.83
N THR A 259 31.39 11.70 2.11
CA THR A 259 31.49 10.74 3.22
C THR A 259 30.12 10.29 3.74
N LEU A 260 29.05 10.98 3.33
CA LEU A 260 27.69 10.80 3.85
C LEU A 260 26.72 10.21 2.83
N GLY A 261 27.19 9.95 1.60
CA GLY A 261 26.41 9.30 0.56
C GLY A 261 25.38 10.22 -0.08
N ALA A 262 25.76 11.47 -0.35
CA ALA A 262 24.96 12.35 -1.18
C ALA A 262 24.87 11.79 -2.61
N ILE A 263 23.77 12.05 -3.30
CA ILE A 263 23.69 11.71 -4.72
C ILE A 263 24.07 12.94 -5.52
N TRP A 264 25.07 12.80 -6.37
CA TRP A 264 25.58 13.86 -7.22
C TRP A 264 25.51 13.46 -8.70
N GLN A 265 25.47 14.46 -9.57
CA GLN A 265 25.58 14.30 -11.01
C GLN A 265 26.52 15.37 -11.58
N ILE A 266 27.36 14.95 -12.52
CA ILE A 266 28.22 15.80 -13.32
C ILE A 266 27.84 15.61 -14.79
N SER A 267 27.46 16.67 -15.47
CA SER A 267 27.05 16.67 -16.87
C SER A 267 27.99 17.50 -17.73
N SER A 268 28.15 17.06 -18.98
CA SER A 268 28.74 17.82 -20.08
C SER A 268 27.65 18.16 -21.11
N SER A 269 28.02 18.77 -22.22
CA SER A 269 27.07 19.03 -23.32
C SER A 269 26.55 17.76 -24.01
N VAL A 270 27.18 16.60 -23.80
CA VAL A 270 26.87 15.35 -24.54
C VAL A 270 26.64 14.13 -23.64
N SER A 271 26.97 14.19 -22.36
CA SER A 271 26.88 13.04 -21.45
C SER A 271 26.74 13.47 -20.00
N SER A 272 26.45 12.52 -19.11
CA SER A 272 26.50 12.75 -17.67
C SER A 272 26.98 11.51 -16.94
N THR A 273 27.55 11.71 -15.76
CA THR A 273 27.89 10.66 -14.80
C THR A 273 27.34 11.05 -13.44
N SER A 274 26.87 10.08 -12.68
CA SER A 274 26.25 10.28 -11.37
C SER A 274 26.69 9.15 -10.45
N GLY A 275 26.74 9.41 -9.15
CA GLY A 275 27.20 8.42 -8.19
C GLY A 275 26.81 8.76 -6.76
N ILE A 276 27.19 7.82 -5.89
CA ILE A 276 27.10 7.94 -4.43
C ILE A 276 28.51 7.70 -3.90
N GLY A 277 28.98 8.59 -3.02
CA GLY A 277 30.32 8.52 -2.46
C GLY A 277 31.40 9.08 -3.39
N ASN A 278 32.65 8.78 -3.05
CA ASN A 278 33.80 9.24 -3.80
C ASN A 278 34.00 8.42 -5.08
N VAL A 279 34.37 9.09 -6.16
CA VAL A 279 34.74 8.48 -7.44
C VAL A 279 36.08 9.07 -7.88
N ASN A 280 36.93 8.26 -8.52
CA ASN A 280 38.25 8.69 -8.94
C ASN A 280 38.48 8.40 -10.43
N ASN A 281 38.85 9.43 -11.19
CA ASN A 281 39.19 9.37 -12.60
C ASN A 281 38.14 8.65 -13.46
N GLN A 282 36.86 8.89 -13.17
CA GLN A 282 35.78 8.43 -14.04
C GLN A 282 35.86 9.21 -15.33
N GLN A 283 35.96 8.52 -16.46
CA GLN A 283 35.93 9.19 -17.74
C GLN A 283 34.53 9.81 -17.96
N LEU A 284 34.44 10.97 -18.61
CA LEU A 284 33.20 11.60 -19.06
C LEU A 284 33.40 12.17 -20.48
N PRO A 285 32.58 11.79 -21.49
CA PRO A 285 32.66 12.40 -22.83
C PRO A 285 32.30 13.88 -22.80
N ILE A 286 32.97 14.65 -23.66
CA ILE A 286 32.65 16.08 -23.87
C ILE A 286 32.42 16.37 -25.36
N GLY A 287 31.72 17.47 -25.65
CA GLY A 287 31.25 17.80 -27.01
C GLY A 287 32.33 18.30 -27.98
N GLY A 288 33.54 18.62 -27.51
CA GLY A 288 34.63 19.13 -28.32
C GLY A 288 35.96 19.23 -27.57
N GLN A 289 36.94 19.94 -28.13
CA GLN A 289 38.25 20.14 -27.48
C GLN A 289 38.13 20.90 -26.14
N THR A 290 37.08 21.71 -26.01
CA THR A 290 36.63 22.35 -24.78
C THR A 290 35.13 22.13 -24.57
N ASP A 291 34.67 22.08 -23.32
CA ASP A 291 33.26 21.95 -22.94
C ASP A 291 33.00 22.52 -21.54
N THR A 292 31.74 22.67 -21.13
CA THR A 292 31.36 23.09 -19.77
C THR A 292 30.87 21.89 -18.98
N LEU A 293 31.54 21.58 -17.87
CA LEU A 293 31.03 20.60 -16.90
C LEU A 293 30.16 21.31 -15.89
N THR A 294 28.98 20.77 -15.61
CA THR A 294 28.07 21.24 -14.56
C THR A 294 27.90 20.15 -13.51
N ALA A 295 27.98 20.50 -12.24
CA ALA A 295 27.84 19.57 -11.13
C ALA A 295 26.68 19.98 -10.21
N SER A 296 25.85 19.02 -9.80
CA SER A 296 24.72 19.23 -8.89
C SER A 296 24.59 18.10 -7.87
N ILE A 297 24.05 18.43 -6.70
CA ILE A 297 23.53 17.44 -5.74
C ILE A 297 22.09 17.16 -6.14
N ILE A 298 21.79 15.91 -6.46
CA ILE A 298 20.44 15.42 -6.75
C ILE A 298 19.70 15.14 -5.44
N PHE A 299 20.40 14.62 -4.42
CA PHE A 299 19.79 14.29 -3.14
C PHE A 299 20.74 14.43 -1.97
N ASN A 300 20.22 14.94 -0.84
CA ASN A 300 20.93 15.12 0.42
C ASN A 300 20.67 13.97 1.41
N PRO A 301 21.69 13.39 2.05
CA PRO A 301 21.50 12.44 3.15
C PRO A 301 20.61 13.02 4.26
N ILE A 302 19.85 12.16 4.95
CA ILE A 302 18.91 12.58 6.00
C ILE A 302 19.64 13.39 7.07
N GLY A 303 19.14 14.60 7.35
CA GLY A 303 19.72 15.50 8.35
C GLY A 303 20.94 16.29 7.86
N TYR A 304 21.26 16.23 6.57
CA TYR A 304 22.35 16.98 5.97
C TYR A 304 21.85 17.86 4.82
N THR A 305 22.58 18.93 4.56
CA THR A 305 22.49 19.69 3.32
C THR A 305 23.85 19.66 2.66
N CYS A 306 23.90 19.18 1.44
CA CYS A 306 25.13 18.99 0.68
C CYS A 306 25.20 19.99 -0.46
N SER A 307 26.42 20.40 -0.76
CA SER A 307 26.78 21.16 -1.96
C SER A 307 27.93 20.46 -2.67
N ILE A 308 28.06 20.69 -3.99
CA ILE A 308 29.18 20.20 -4.79
C ILE A 308 29.90 21.39 -5.42
N SER A 309 31.22 21.43 -5.28
CA SER A 309 32.06 22.54 -5.75
C SER A 309 33.29 22.04 -6.52
N PRO A 310 33.64 22.63 -7.67
CA PRO A 310 32.93 23.73 -8.33
C PRO A 310 31.59 23.30 -8.94
N GLY A 311 30.56 24.16 -8.90
CA GLY A 311 29.28 23.86 -9.53
C GLY A 311 29.32 23.87 -11.07
N SER A 312 30.32 24.55 -11.64
CA SER A 312 30.60 24.52 -13.08
C SER A 312 32.08 24.82 -13.35
N THR A 313 32.67 24.19 -14.37
CA THR A 313 34.03 24.47 -14.82
C THR A 313 34.18 24.28 -16.33
N GLN A 314 35.01 25.11 -16.96
CA GLN A 314 35.46 24.86 -18.33
C GLN A 314 36.42 23.67 -18.32
N ALA A 315 36.19 22.76 -19.26
CA ALA A 315 36.90 21.51 -19.37
C ALA A 315 37.61 21.39 -20.71
N THR A 316 38.84 20.89 -20.69
CA THR A 316 39.67 20.68 -21.88
C THR A 316 39.96 19.19 -22.04
N ASN A 317 39.91 18.70 -23.27
CA ASN A 317 40.15 17.28 -23.57
C ASN A 317 41.41 16.71 -22.88
N GLY A 318 41.28 15.53 -22.29
CA GLY A 318 42.33 14.78 -21.61
C GLY A 318 42.65 15.27 -20.19
N SER A 319 42.06 16.37 -19.74
CA SER A 319 42.31 16.94 -18.41
C SER A 319 41.51 16.22 -17.31
N SER A 320 41.92 16.41 -16.06
CA SER A 320 41.26 15.86 -14.87
C SER A 320 40.61 16.98 -14.03
N TYR A 321 39.38 16.77 -13.58
CA TYR A 321 38.59 17.71 -12.80
C TYR A 321 38.14 17.06 -11.50
N THR A 322 38.32 17.77 -10.38
CA THR A 322 37.87 17.30 -9.08
C THR A 322 36.71 18.15 -8.60
N PHE A 323 35.64 17.48 -8.18
CA PHE A 323 34.49 18.06 -7.53
C PHE A 323 34.48 17.59 -6.07
N THR A 324 34.23 18.50 -5.15
CA THR A 324 34.20 18.21 -3.72
C THR A 324 32.78 18.35 -3.22
N VAL A 325 32.24 17.28 -2.64
CA VAL A 325 30.96 17.29 -1.93
C VAL A 325 31.22 17.78 -0.51
N ASN A 326 30.44 18.76 -0.07
CA ASN A 326 30.46 19.23 1.31
C ASN A 326 29.06 19.12 1.89
N CYS A 327 28.90 18.23 2.86
CA CYS A 327 27.65 18.02 3.57
C CYS A 327 27.77 18.61 4.97
N VAL A 328 26.92 19.58 5.27
CA VAL A 328 26.77 20.12 6.61
C VAL A 328 25.57 19.49 7.27
N TYR A 329 25.73 19.05 8.52
CA TYR A 329 24.58 18.63 9.32
C TYR A 329 23.63 19.82 9.41
N SER A 330 22.41 19.64 8.90
CA SER A 330 21.33 20.57 9.14
C SER A 330 20.69 20.14 10.45
N PRO A 331 20.96 20.83 11.59
CA PRO A 331 20.34 20.48 12.87
C PRO A 331 18.81 20.70 12.83
N TYR A 332 18.31 21.29 11.76
CA TYR A 332 16.92 21.64 11.57
C TYR A 332 16.27 20.64 10.61
N PRO A 333 15.20 19.95 11.05
CA PRO A 333 14.44 19.09 10.16
C PRO A 333 13.87 19.91 8.98
N PRO A 334 13.85 19.34 7.76
CA PRO A 334 13.21 19.98 6.62
C PRO A 334 11.72 20.18 6.90
N CYS A 335 11.11 21.16 6.25
CA CYS A 335 9.67 21.36 6.31
C CYS A 335 8.98 20.33 5.40
N PRO A 336 8.18 19.39 5.92
CA PRO A 336 7.40 18.50 5.05
C PRO A 336 6.39 19.31 4.24
N VAL A 337 6.27 18.99 2.96
CA VAL A 337 5.22 19.53 2.08
C VAL A 337 4.11 18.50 1.99
N SER A 338 2.92 18.86 2.46
CA SER A 338 1.75 17.98 2.42
C SER A 338 0.85 18.35 1.24
N PRO A 339 0.20 17.35 0.60
CA PRO A 339 -0.84 17.60 -0.39
C PRO A 339 -1.92 18.54 0.17
N PRO A 340 -2.51 19.42 -0.67
CA PRO A 340 -3.60 20.29 -0.25
C PRO A 340 -4.80 19.47 0.23
N ILE A 341 -5.49 19.95 1.26
CA ILE A 341 -6.75 19.34 1.69
C ILE A 341 -7.80 19.62 0.60
N VAL A 342 -8.40 18.55 0.07
CA VAL A 342 -9.49 18.63 -0.90
C VAL A 342 -10.78 18.08 -0.31
N SER A 343 -11.90 18.60 -0.80
CA SER A 343 -13.25 18.24 -0.36
C SER A 343 -14.21 18.30 -1.55
N THR A 344 -15.39 17.71 -1.40
CA THR A 344 -16.44 17.75 -2.43
C THR A 344 -17.73 18.37 -1.92
N ASN A 345 -18.45 19.03 -2.82
CA ASN A 345 -19.77 19.59 -2.57
C ASN A 345 -20.77 19.15 -3.66
N PRO A 346 -21.87 18.46 -3.28
CA PRO A 346 -22.25 18.05 -1.93
C PRO A 346 -21.31 17.02 -1.31
N SER A 347 -21.20 16.98 0.02
CA SER A 347 -20.22 16.13 0.72
C SER A 347 -20.52 14.62 0.66
N ILE A 348 -21.71 14.23 0.21
CA ILE A 348 -22.16 12.83 0.09
C ILE A 348 -22.74 12.63 -1.30
N GLY A 349 -22.29 11.57 -1.99
CA GLY A 349 -22.77 11.19 -3.32
C GLY A 349 -21.70 11.34 -4.41
N PRO A 350 -21.17 12.54 -4.67
CA PRO A 350 -20.17 12.74 -5.71
C PRO A 350 -18.87 11.93 -5.48
N PRO A 351 -18.11 11.68 -6.55
CA PRO A 351 -16.75 11.19 -6.45
C PRO A 351 -15.89 12.03 -5.49
N GLN A 352 -15.00 11.37 -4.75
CA GLN A 352 -14.05 12.08 -3.91
C GLN A 352 -12.86 12.56 -4.74
N PRO A 353 -12.48 13.84 -4.67
CA PRO A 353 -11.29 14.32 -5.35
C PRO A 353 -9.99 13.81 -4.72
N THR A 354 -8.91 13.95 -5.47
CA THR A 354 -7.54 13.68 -5.01
C THR A 354 -6.65 14.90 -5.20
N SER A 355 -5.56 14.96 -4.43
CA SER A 355 -4.57 16.03 -4.54
C SER A 355 -3.13 15.51 -4.36
N GLY A 356 -2.16 16.29 -4.81
CA GLY A 356 -0.73 15.96 -4.70
C GLY A 356 0.17 17.19 -4.72
N ALA A 357 1.45 16.99 -4.42
CA ALA A 357 2.51 18.01 -4.48
C ALA A 357 3.74 17.47 -5.22
N SER A 358 4.47 18.32 -5.94
CA SER A 358 5.65 17.93 -6.73
C SER A 358 6.89 17.60 -5.90
N VAL A 359 6.94 18.04 -4.65
CA VAL A 359 8.01 17.75 -3.68
C VAL A 359 7.40 17.34 -2.34
N SER A 360 8.12 16.54 -1.57
CA SER A 360 7.68 16.05 -0.25
C SER A 360 8.26 16.84 0.92
N SER A 361 9.30 17.65 0.71
CA SER A 361 9.91 18.48 1.75
C SER A 361 10.77 19.60 1.18
N ILE A 362 10.87 20.72 1.90
CA ILE A 362 11.77 21.84 1.59
C ILE A 362 12.80 21.99 2.70
N PRO A 363 14.11 22.08 2.39
CA PRO A 363 15.14 22.30 3.39
C PRO A 363 14.93 23.60 4.19
N TYR A 364 15.27 23.58 5.48
CA TYR A 364 15.17 24.77 6.33
C TYR A 364 15.98 25.96 5.78
N GLY A 365 15.33 27.12 5.72
CA GLY A 365 15.91 28.35 5.17
C GLY A 365 15.91 28.44 3.64
N GLN A 366 15.37 27.45 2.93
CA GLN A 366 15.27 27.47 1.47
C GLN A 366 13.84 27.79 0.99
N SER A 367 13.76 28.23 -0.26
CA SER A 367 12.53 28.43 -1.01
C SER A 367 12.54 27.56 -2.24
N GLU A 368 11.46 26.82 -2.48
CA GLU A 368 11.30 25.99 -3.68
C GLU A 368 9.97 26.27 -4.37
N GLN A 369 9.94 26.13 -5.69
CA GLN A 369 8.69 26.12 -6.44
C GLN A 369 8.02 24.76 -6.30
N VAL A 370 6.83 24.75 -5.73
CA VAL A 370 6.01 23.56 -5.53
C VAL A 370 4.81 23.64 -6.44
N THR A 371 4.58 22.59 -7.23
CA THR A 371 3.37 22.44 -8.03
C THR A 371 2.41 21.51 -7.32
N PHE A 372 1.21 22.02 -7.05
CA PHE A 372 0.10 21.27 -6.48
C PHE A 372 -0.85 20.80 -7.57
N TYR A 373 -1.31 19.57 -7.44
CA TYR A 373 -2.23 18.93 -8.38
C TYR A 373 -3.58 18.71 -7.69
N TYR A 374 -4.67 19.04 -8.38
CA TYR A 374 -6.04 18.81 -7.95
C TYR A 374 -6.75 18.03 -9.05
N ASN A 375 -7.36 16.91 -8.70
CA ASN A 375 -8.02 16.04 -9.67
C ASN A 375 -9.40 15.63 -9.16
N ALA A 376 -10.41 16.05 -9.90
CA ALA A 376 -11.81 15.65 -9.75
C ALA A 376 -12.22 14.76 -10.94
N GLN A 377 -13.08 13.76 -10.68
CA GLN A 377 -13.66 12.98 -11.77
C GLN A 377 -14.66 13.83 -12.55
N GLU A 378 -14.68 13.73 -13.89
CA GLU A 378 -15.61 14.51 -14.72
C GLU A 378 -17.08 14.18 -14.41
N SER A 379 -17.34 12.91 -14.11
CA SER A 379 -18.63 12.40 -13.65
C SER A 379 -18.48 11.17 -12.76
N GLY A 380 -19.56 10.82 -12.08
CA GLY A 380 -19.68 9.60 -11.28
C GLY A 380 -20.89 9.70 -10.34
N ASN A 381 -21.51 8.57 -9.99
CA ASN A 381 -22.62 8.51 -9.03
C ASN A 381 -23.78 9.49 -9.33
N ASN A 382 -24.08 9.73 -10.60
CA ASN A 382 -25.10 10.69 -11.04
C ASN A 382 -24.76 12.17 -10.78
N TYR A 383 -23.47 12.49 -10.62
CA TYR A 383 -22.97 13.86 -10.48
C TYR A 383 -22.06 14.23 -11.64
N VAL A 384 -22.18 15.47 -12.13
CA VAL A 384 -21.30 16.05 -13.16
C VAL A 384 -20.50 17.20 -12.58
N PHE A 385 -19.18 17.13 -12.72
CA PHE A 385 -18.27 18.17 -12.26
C PHE A 385 -18.62 19.50 -12.91
N GLN A 386 -18.65 20.56 -12.10
CA GLN A 386 -18.93 21.92 -12.56
C GLN A 386 -17.66 22.77 -12.52
N TYR A 387 -16.99 22.81 -11.36
CA TYR A 387 -15.78 23.60 -11.15
C TYR A 387 -15.10 23.27 -9.82
N TRP A 388 -13.85 23.68 -9.70
CA TRP A 388 -13.09 23.77 -8.48
C TRP A 388 -13.16 25.17 -7.87
N SER A 389 -13.23 25.28 -6.54
CA SER A 389 -12.92 26.48 -5.78
C SER A 389 -11.64 26.25 -4.99
N ILE A 390 -10.52 26.84 -5.42
CA ILE A 390 -9.20 26.66 -4.80
C ILE A 390 -8.67 28.03 -4.38
N GLY A 391 -8.37 28.20 -3.09
CA GLY A 391 -7.90 29.49 -2.56
C GLY A 391 -8.87 30.66 -2.84
N GLY A 392 -10.18 30.39 -2.97
CA GLY A 392 -11.20 31.39 -3.33
C GLY A 392 -11.36 31.66 -4.83
N SER A 393 -10.51 31.09 -5.69
CA SER A 393 -10.60 31.23 -7.15
C SER A 393 -11.35 30.04 -7.78
N LYS A 394 -12.06 30.30 -8.88
CA LYS A 394 -12.90 29.32 -9.59
C LYS A 394 -12.17 28.77 -10.83
N TYR A 395 -12.13 27.45 -10.98
CA TYR A 395 -11.51 26.77 -12.13
C TYR A 395 -12.48 25.76 -12.75
N THR A 396 -12.71 25.82 -14.06
CA THR A 396 -13.68 24.95 -14.76
C THR A 396 -13.07 23.66 -15.29
N SER A 397 -11.75 23.50 -15.23
CA SER A 397 -11.08 22.24 -15.54
C SER A 397 -11.20 21.30 -14.34
N ASN A 398 -11.48 20.01 -14.58
CA ASN A 398 -11.52 18.98 -13.54
C ASN A 398 -10.13 18.63 -13.00
N VAL A 399 -9.09 18.87 -13.81
CA VAL A 399 -7.68 18.80 -13.40
C VAL A 399 -7.11 20.22 -13.34
N VAL A 400 -6.60 20.62 -12.18
CA VAL A 400 -6.01 21.95 -11.95
C VAL A 400 -4.59 21.77 -11.41
N THR A 401 -3.67 22.61 -11.89
CA THR A 401 -2.31 22.72 -11.35
C THR A 401 -2.05 24.15 -10.88
N ILE A 402 -1.49 24.28 -9.68
CA ILE A 402 -1.12 25.58 -9.10
C ILE A 402 0.33 25.51 -8.64
N THR A 403 1.17 26.41 -9.13
CA THR A 403 2.58 26.51 -8.73
C THR A 403 2.76 27.69 -7.79
N GLU A 404 3.29 27.43 -6.59
CA GLU A 404 3.59 28.43 -5.58
C GLU A 404 5.06 28.32 -5.14
N THR A 405 5.64 29.42 -4.69
CA THR A 405 6.96 29.39 -4.05
C THR A 405 6.75 29.29 -2.55
N LEU A 406 7.14 28.17 -1.96
CA LEU A 406 7.06 27.96 -0.52
C LEU A 406 8.44 28.14 0.11
N THR A 407 8.48 28.73 1.30
CA THR A 407 9.72 28.95 2.06
C THR A 407 9.63 28.25 3.41
N CYS A 408 10.63 27.43 3.74
CA CYS A 408 10.73 26.78 5.06
C CYS A 408 11.36 27.74 6.08
N THR A 409 10.54 28.53 6.76
CA THR A 409 11.01 29.54 7.73
C THR A 409 11.11 29.02 9.16
N THR A 410 10.44 27.90 9.48
CA THR A 410 10.45 27.28 10.79
C THR A 410 10.81 25.79 10.65
N PRO A 411 11.82 25.26 11.36
CA PRO A 411 12.20 23.86 11.26
C PRO A 411 11.03 22.90 11.51
N GLY A 412 10.82 21.94 10.60
CA GLY A 412 9.77 20.92 10.73
C GLY A 412 8.32 21.42 10.53
N GLN A 413 8.11 22.69 10.16
CA GLN A 413 6.77 23.19 9.82
C GLN A 413 6.21 22.43 8.61
N THR A 414 4.94 22.01 8.69
CA THR A 414 4.23 21.49 7.52
C THR A 414 3.82 22.64 6.59
N LEU A 415 4.24 22.56 5.34
CA LEU A 415 3.84 23.48 4.29
C LEU A 415 2.73 22.82 3.46
N THR A 416 1.67 23.56 3.17
CA THR A 416 0.50 23.08 2.43
C THR A 416 0.12 24.07 1.34
N GLY A 417 -0.32 23.57 0.20
CA GLY A 417 -0.96 24.41 -0.82
C GLY A 417 -2.36 24.87 -0.41
N PRO A 418 -3.01 25.72 -1.24
CA PRO A 418 -4.36 26.20 -0.97
C PRO A 418 -5.37 25.05 -0.99
N SER A 419 -6.25 24.99 0.01
CA SER A 419 -7.32 23.98 0.03
C SER A 419 -8.27 24.14 -1.16
N GLY A 420 -8.82 23.02 -1.65
CA GLY A 420 -9.76 22.98 -2.75
C GLY A 420 -11.10 22.33 -2.39
N THR A 421 -12.18 22.82 -2.98
CA THR A 421 -13.47 22.13 -3.00
C THR A 421 -13.93 21.98 -4.44
N ASP A 422 -14.23 20.76 -4.89
CA ASP A 422 -14.91 20.55 -6.16
C ASP A 422 -16.43 20.63 -5.98
N TYR A 423 -17.10 21.12 -7.02
CA TYR A 423 -18.54 21.33 -7.03
C TYR A 423 -19.14 20.48 -8.13
N TYR A 424 -20.12 19.69 -7.74
CA TYR A 424 -20.85 18.82 -8.64
C TYR A 424 -22.32 19.24 -8.74
N ASN A 425 -22.93 18.93 -9.88
CA ASN A 425 -24.37 19.03 -10.07
C ASN A 425 -24.98 17.63 -10.20
N TYR A 426 -26.04 17.35 -9.45
CA TYR A 426 -26.76 16.08 -9.55
C TYR A 426 -27.63 16.06 -10.82
N ILE A 427 -27.49 15.00 -11.61
CA ILE A 427 -28.33 14.74 -12.78
C ILE A 427 -29.04 13.39 -12.56
N PRO A 428 -30.37 13.40 -12.35
CA PRO A 428 -31.11 12.17 -12.07
C PRO A 428 -31.01 11.19 -13.25
N PRO A 429 -31.08 9.87 -12.98
CA PRO A 429 -31.23 8.87 -14.03
C PRO A 429 -32.47 9.16 -14.90
N GLY A 430 -32.36 8.87 -16.19
CA GLY A 430 -33.49 8.85 -17.10
C GLY A 430 -34.45 7.68 -16.85
N PRO A 431 -35.71 7.74 -17.32
CA PRO A 431 -36.65 6.65 -17.15
C PRO A 431 -36.38 5.50 -18.13
N ILE A 432 -36.62 4.26 -17.70
CA ILE A 432 -36.75 3.08 -18.58
C ILE A 432 -38.22 2.65 -18.58
N SER A 433 -38.78 2.36 -19.76
CA SER A 433 -40.08 1.72 -19.94
C SER A 433 -39.93 0.33 -20.58
N ILE A 434 -40.88 -0.56 -20.31
CA ILE A 434 -40.94 -1.91 -20.89
C ILE A 434 -42.16 -2.02 -21.82
N ASN A 435 -42.05 -2.75 -22.93
CA ASN A 435 -43.15 -3.02 -23.86
C ASN A 435 -43.06 -4.47 -24.39
N PRO A 436 -44.12 -5.29 -24.31
CA PRO A 436 -45.40 -4.99 -23.64
C PRO A 436 -45.24 -4.84 -22.12
N ASP A 437 -46.19 -4.16 -21.48
CA ASP A 437 -46.31 -4.07 -20.01
C ASP A 437 -47.21 -5.19 -19.43
N THR A 438 -47.49 -6.20 -20.25
CA THR A 438 -48.33 -7.35 -19.91
C THR A 438 -47.55 -8.67 -20.03
N ILE A 439 -48.03 -9.75 -19.39
CA ILE A 439 -47.47 -11.10 -19.52
C ILE A 439 -48.56 -12.17 -19.74
N ASP A 440 -48.34 -13.05 -20.72
CA ASP A 440 -49.15 -14.25 -21.00
C ASP A 440 -48.51 -15.50 -20.37
N LEU A 441 -49.10 -15.97 -19.27
CA LEU A 441 -48.62 -17.15 -18.53
C LEU A 441 -48.91 -18.49 -19.24
N THR A 442 -49.54 -18.48 -20.42
CA THR A 442 -49.70 -19.68 -21.26
C THR A 442 -48.49 -19.96 -22.15
N GLN A 443 -47.60 -18.98 -22.30
CA GLN A 443 -46.36 -19.13 -23.06
C GLN A 443 -45.25 -19.73 -22.20
N SER A 444 -44.23 -20.34 -22.83
CA SER A 444 -43.01 -20.79 -22.15
C SER A 444 -41.96 -19.70 -22.00
N SER A 445 -42.06 -18.63 -22.80
CA SER A 445 -41.20 -17.45 -22.71
C SER A 445 -41.81 -16.25 -23.43
N GLU A 446 -41.50 -15.04 -22.97
CA GLU A 446 -41.84 -13.79 -23.65
C GLU A 446 -40.62 -12.88 -23.82
N THR A 447 -40.62 -12.08 -24.89
CA THR A 447 -39.58 -11.09 -25.16
C THR A 447 -40.14 -9.69 -25.00
N TYR A 448 -39.43 -8.87 -24.22
CA TYR A 448 -39.76 -7.49 -23.90
C TYR A 448 -38.76 -6.55 -24.53
N THR A 449 -39.22 -5.37 -24.95
CA THR A 449 -38.37 -4.27 -25.39
C THR A 449 -38.31 -3.21 -24.30
N PHE A 450 -37.11 -2.91 -23.81
CA PHE A 450 -36.85 -1.83 -22.87
C PHE A 450 -36.41 -0.60 -23.63
N ASN A 451 -37.07 0.54 -23.41
CA ASN A 451 -36.75 1.82 -24.04
C ASN A 451 -36.33 2.83 -22.97
N TRP A 452 -35.30 3.63 -23.23
CA TRP A 452 -34.86 4.66 -22.30
C TRP A 452 -34.40 5.94 -22.99
N THR A 453 -34.44 7.03 -22.24
CA THR A 453 -33.85 8.33 -22.59
C THR A 453 -33.14 8.90 -21.36
N SER A 454 -32.01 9.57 -21.54
CA SER A 454 -31.18 10.10 -20.47
C SER A 454 -30.43 11.37 -20.87
N ALA A 455 -30.08 12.20 -19.88
CA ALA A 455 -29.18 13.34 -20.06
C ALA A 455 -27.70 12.92 -20.10
N TRP A 456 -27.40 11.66 -19.78
CA TRP A 456 -26.05 11.09 -19.77
C TRP A 456 -25.64 10.62 -21.17
N ASN A 457 -24.39 10.85 -21.56
CA ASN A 457 -23.83 10.41 -22.84
C ASN A 457 -22.74 9.35 -22.63
N GLY A 458 -22.44 8.59 -23.68
CA GLY A 458 -21.37 7.59 -23.68
C GLY A 458 -21.87 6.16 -23.87
N THR A 459 -20.94 5.22 -23.71
CA THR A 459 -21.18 3.79 -23.85
C THR A 459 -21.33 3.17 -22.48
N GLY A 460 -22.48 2.53 -22.22
CA GLY A 460 -22.83 1.92 -20.95
C GLY A 460 -23.11 0.42 -21.04
N THR A 461 -23.63 -0.10 -19.94
CA THR A 461 -24.08 -1.48 -19.76
C THR A 461 -25.55 -1.47 -19.36
N PHE A 462 -26.40 -2.11 -20.16
CA PHE A 462 -27.80 -2.33 -19.85
C PHE A 462 -27.96 -3.64 -19.07
N GLN A 463 -28.68 -3.60 -17.95
CA GLN A 463 -29.02 -4.77 -17.15
C GLN A 463 -30.52 -4.79 -16.89
N TYR A 464 -31.12 -5.98 -16.93
CA TYR A 464 -32.52 -6.16 -16.58
C TYR A 464 -32.73 -7.41 -15.74
N THR A 465 -33.81 -7.42 -14.98
CA THR A 465 -34.33 -8.57 -14.26
C THR A 465 -35.85 -8.54 -14.32
N ILE A 466 -36.46 -9.67 -14.64
CA ILE A 466 -37.90 -9.93 -14.59
C ILE A 466 -38.07 -11.13 -13.67
N SER A 467 -38.87 -10.98 -12.61
CA SER A 467 -39.09 -12.07 -11.66
C SER A 467 -40.44 -11.97 -10.95
N GLY A 468 -41.02 -13.12 -10.65
CA GLY A 468 -42.21 -13.20 -9.83
C GLY A 468 -42.79 -14.60 -9.79
N THR A 469 -43.67 -14.81 -8.83
CA THR A 469 -44.46 -16.03 -8.71
C THR A 469 -45.93 -15.67 -8.72
N VAL A 470 -46.71 -16.39 -9.51
CA VAL A 470 -48.16 -16.20 -9.66
C VAL A 470 -48.86 -17.51 -9.33
N TYR A 471 -49.85 -17.42 -8.45
CA TYR A 471 -50.73 -18.52 -8.07
C TYR A 471 -52.11 -18.29 -8.67
N ILE A 472 -52.61 -19.28 -9.40
CA ILE A 472 -53.91 -19.22 -10.07
C ILE A 472 -54.84 -20.24 -9.41
N TYR A 473 -55.86 -19.74 -8.73
CA TYR A 473 -56.88 -20.55 -8.06
C TYR A 473 -58.21 -20.50 -8.81
N TYR A 474 -58.86 -21.65 -8.93
CA TYR A 474 -60.21 -21.77 -9.49
C TYR A 474 -61.19 -22.25 -8.41
N PRO A 475 -61.75 -21.34 -7.59
CA PRO A 475 -62.79 -21.70 -6.65
C PRO A 475 -64.04 -22.21 -7.38
N PHE A 476 -64.80 -23.07 -6.72
CA PHE A 476 -66.08 -23.63 -7.20
C PHE A 476 -67.11 -22.57 -7.65
N SER A 477 -66.91 -21.29 -7.33
CA SER A 477 -67.75 -20.17 -7.74
C SER A 477 -67.51 -19.66 -9.17
N GLY A 478 -66.55 -20.21 -9.92
CA GLY A 478 -66.34 -19.89 -11.34
C GLY A 478 -65.59 -18.58 -11.62
N GLN A 479 -65.14 -17.86 -10.60
CA GLN A 479 -64.21 -16.72 -10.74
C GLN A 479 -62.80 -17.16 -10.37
N SER A 480 -61.85 -17.03 -11.27
CA SER A 480 -60.42 -17.21 -10.97
C SER A 480 -59.95 -16.16 -9.97
N ASN A 481 -59.15 -16.60 -8.99
CA ASN A 481 -58.45 -15.71 -8.07
C ASN A 481 -56.95 -15.82 -8.39
N ILE A 482 -56.39 -14.73 -8.89
CA ILE A 482 -54.96 -14.62 -9.21
C ILE A 482 -54.28 -13.96 -8.02
N GLN A 483 -53.31 -14.64 -7.43
CA GLN A 483 -52.46 -14.11 -6.38
C GLN A 483 -51.01 -14.06 -6.84
N GLY A 484 -50.25 -13.09 -6.32
CA GLY A 484 -48.87 -12.86 -6.73
C GLY A 484 -48.76 -11.79 -7.83
N SER A 485 -47.53 -11.54 -8.26
CA SER A 485 -47.20 -10.49 -9.22
C SER A 485 -45.88 -10.79 -9.91
N VAL A 486 -45.76 -10.40 -11.18
CA VAL A 486 -44.49 -10.40 -11.90
C VAL A 486 -43.96 -8.97 -11.91
N SER A 487 -42.73 -8.79 -11.44
CA SER A 487 -42.05 -7.51 -11.36
C SER A 487 -40.86 -7.46 -12.30
N TRP A 488 -40.50 -6.26 -12.74
CA TRP A 488 -39.31 -6.03 -13.54
C TRP A 488 -38.52 -4.84 -13.00
N GLN A 489 -37.21 -4.87 -13.23
CA GLN A 489 -36.28 -3.77 -12.98
C GLN A 489 -35.24 -3.75 -14.09
N ALA A 490 -34.81 -2.55 -14.49
CA ALA A 490 -33.77 -2.37 -15.48
C ALA A 490 -32.93 -1.13 -15.18
N THR A 491 -31.66 -1.17 -15.56
CA THR A 491 -30.70 -0.08 -15.38
C THR A 491 -29.76 0.02 -16.58
N VAL A 492 -29.29 1.24 -16.87
CA VAL A 492 -28.19 1.52 -17.80
C VAL A 492 -27.09 2.20 -16.99
N THR A 493 -25.90 1.59 -16.91
CA THR A 493 -24.80 2.06 -16.06
C THR A 493 -23.55 2.34 -16.91
N LEU A 494 -22.91 3.49 -16.70
CA LEU A 494 -21.66 3.88 -17.33
C LEU A 494 -20.44 3.23 -16.62
N PRO A 495 -19.25 3.18 -17.26
CA PRO A 495 -18.04 2.59 -16.66
C PRO A 495 -17.59 3.25 -15.35
N ASP A 496 -17.95 4.51 -15.12
CA ASP A 496 -17.67 5.27 -13.89
C ASP A 496 -18.66 5.00 -12.74
N GLY A 497 -19.62 4.09 -12.94
CA GLY A 497 -20.67 3.75 -11.98
C GLY A 497 -21.91 4.64 -12.04
N THR A 498 -21.97 5.63 -12.94
CA THR A 498 -23.15 6.48 -13.10
C THR A 498 -24.33 5.70 -13.65
N VAL A 499 -25.50 5.79 -12.99
CA VAL A 499 -26.75 5.20 -13.47
C VAL A 499 -27.40 6.18 -14.46
N ALA A 500 -27.17 5.96 -15.75
CA ALA A 500 -27.69 6.80 -16.82
C ALA A 500 -29.21 6.72 -16.92
N ALA A 501 -29.80 5.53 -16.79
CA ALA A 501 -31.24 5.33 -16.78
C ALA A 501 -31.63 4.19 -15.85
N GLN A 502 -32.84 4.26 -15.28
CA GLN A 502 -33.41 3.18 -14.47
C GLN A 502 -34.94 3.14 -14.60
N GLY A 503 -35.52 1.95 -14.43
CA GLY A 503 -36.96 1.77 -14.39
C GLY A 503 -37.33 0.48 -13.68
N SER A 504 -38.53 0.44 -13.13
CA SER A 504 -39.10 -0.74 -12.48
C SER A 504 -40.62 -0.70 -12.54
N GLY A 505 -41.27 -1.85 -12.52
CA GLY A 505 -42.73 -1.95 -12.50
C GLY A 505 -43.24 -3.37 -12.32
N THR A 506 -44.55 -3.54 -12.47
CA THR A 506 -45.24 -4.83 -12.45
C THR A 506 -45.85 -5.11 -13.82
N LEU A 507 -45.85 -6.36 -14.27
CA LEU A 507 -46.50 -6.77 -15.51
C LEU A 507 -47.94 -7.19 -15.23
N GLU A 508 -48.88 -6.73 -16.07
CA GLU A 508 -50.28 -7.13 -16.01
C GLU A 508 -50.48 -8.53 -16.62
N ILE A 509 -51.13 -9.44 -15.90
CA ILE A 509 -51.36 -10.81 -16.37
C ILE A 509 -52.58 -10.81 -17.30
N THR A 510 -52.37 -11.11 -18.59
CA THR A 510 -53.44 -11.07 -19.61
C THR A 510 -54.08 -12.43 -19.85
N ASN A 511 -53.29 -13.49 -19.82
CA ASN A 511 -53.71 -14.86 -20.10
C ASN A 511 -53.04 -15.82 -19.13
N TYR A 512 -53.73 -16.92 -18.79
CA TYR A 512 -53.23 -17.93 -17.86
C TYR A 512 -53.92 -19.28 -18.06
N LEU A 513 -53.26 -20.35 -17.63
CA LEU A 513 -53.75 -21.72 -17.75
C LEU A 513 -54.94 -21.98 -16.82
N THR A 514 -55.87 -22.83 -17.26
CA THR A 514 -56.98 -23.33 -16.43
C THR A 514 -56.64 -24.73 -15.90
N PRO A 515 -56.69 -24.98 -14.58
CA PRO A 515 -56.42 -26.29 -14.02
C PRO A 515 -57.53 -27.29 -14.42
N PRO A 516 -57.21 -28.60 -14.51
CA PRO A 516 -58.14 -29.63 -14.95
C PRO A 516 -59.25 -29.94 -13.94
N SER A 517 -59.09 -29.55 -12.67
CA SER A 517 -60.04 -29.81 -11.58
C SER A 517 -59.88 -28.75 -10.47
N PRO A 518 -60.96 -28.43 -9.72
CA PRO A 518 -60.92 -27.46 -8.61
C PRO A 518 -60.01 -27.86 -7.44
N ASN A 519 -59.54 -29.12 -7.38
CA ASN A 519 -58.60 -29.59 -6.35
C ASN A 519 -57.12 -29.31 -6.69
N TYR A 520 -56.86 -28.50 -7.71
CA TYR A 520 -55.51 -28.10 -8.11
C TYR A 520 -55.39 -26.58 -8.18
N TYR A 521 -54.16 -26.07 -8.04
CA TYR A 521 -53.80 -24.71 -8.40
C TYR A 521 -52.61 -24.75 -9.37
N ILE A 522 -52.42 -23.64 -10.10
CA ILE A 522 -51.26 -23.50 -10.98
C ILE A 522 -50.32 -22.48 -10.36
N GLU A 523 -49.07 -22.90 -10.15
CA GLU A 523 -47.97 -22.03 -9.76
C GLU A 523 -47.11 -21.73 -10.98
N CYS A 524 -47.09 -20.47 -11.40
CA CYS A 524 -46.24 -20.00 -12.47
C CYS A 524 -45.07 -19.20 -11.89
N VAL A 525 -43.85 -19.68 -12.13
CA VAL A 525 -42.60 -18.99 -11.82
C VAL A 525 -42.10 -18.31 -13.08
N VAL A 526 -41.87 -16.99 -12.99
CA VAL A 526 -41.31 -16.18 -14.06
C VAL A 526 -39.92 -15.72 -13.67
N SER A 527 -38.95 -15.91 -14.57
CA SER A 527 -37.57 -15.48 -14.36
C SER A 527 -36.91 -15.08 -15.68
N GLY A 528 -36.26 -13.93 -15.70
CA GLY A 528 -35.42 -13.46 -16.81
C GLY A 528 -34.40 -12.48 -16.31
N SER A 529 -33.17 -12.55 -16.81
CA SER A 529 -32.13 -11.57 -16.50
C SER A 529 -31.13 -11.51 -17.64
N GLY A 530 -30.57 -10.33 -17.89
CA GLY A 530 -29.55 -10.18 -18.91
C GLY A 530 -28.66 -8.98 -18.66
N THR A 531 -27.52 -8.97 -19.36
CA THR A 531 -26.55 -7.87 -19.36
C THR A 531 -26.07 -7.67 -20.79
N ILE A 532 -26.18 -6.44 -21.28
CA ILE A 532 -25.77 -6.04 -22.63
C ILE A 532 -24.78 -4.90 -22.48
N ASN A 533 -23.53 -5.14 -22.88
CA ASN A 533 -22.48 -4.14 -22.87
C ASN A 533 -22.51 -3.33 -24.18
N GLY A 534 -22.05 -2.09 -24.15
CA GLY A 534 -21.88 -1.31 -25.37
C GLY A 534 -23.09 -0.46 -25.75
N VAL A 535 -24.09 -0.33 -24.88
CA VAL A 535 -25.33 0.39 -25.18
C VAL A 535 -25.11 1.91 -25.11
N ASN A 536 -25.89 2.68 -25.87
CA ASN A 536 -25.83 4.13 -25.78
C ASN A 536 -26.57 4.62 -24.52
N ALA A 537 -25.86 5.32 -23.64
CA ALA A 537 -26.43 5.79 -22.37
C ALA A 537 -27.53 6.86 -22.55
N SER A 538 -27.47 7.66 -23.61
CA SER A 538 -28.39 8.80 -23.83
C SER A 538 -29.77 8.38 -24.32
N HIS A 539 -29.84 7.31 -25.11
CA HIS A 539 -31.08 6.72 -25.59
C HIS A 539 -30.78 5.33 -26.15
N GLY A 540 -31.74 4.43 -26.04
CA GLY A 540 -31.60 3.11 -26.63
C GLY A 540 -32.86 2.27 -26.49
N ASN A 541 -32.84 1.14 -27.20
CA ASN A 541 -33.78 0.07 -27.03
C ASN A 541 -33.03 -1.26 -26.97
N GLU A 542 -33.40 -2.11 -26.03
CA GLU A 542 -32.80 -3.44 -25.89
C GLU A 542 -33.88 -4.46 -25.60
N THR A 543 -33.63 -5.70 -26.00
CA THR A 543 -34.55 -6.80 -25.77
C THR A 543 -34.11 -7.67 -24.61
N GLY A 544 -35.09 -8.14 -23.84
CA GLY A 544 -34.89 -9.10 -22.77
C GLY A 544 -35.94 -10.19 -22.81
N THR A 545 -35.59 -11.40 -22.40
CA THR A 545 -36.49 -12.55 -22.43
C THR A 545 -36.77 -13.02 -21.01
N ALA A 546 -38.04 -13.26 -20.69
CA ALA A 546 -38.46 -13.93 -19.47
C ALA A 546 -38.87 -15.38 -19.80
N SER A 547 -38.37 -16.33 -19.03
CA SER A 547 -38.83 -17.71 -19.05
C SER A 547 -39.99 -17.89 -18.07
N ILE A 548 -40.96 -18.69 -18.47
CA ILE A 548 -42.19 -18.95 -17.72
C ILE A 548 -42.28 -20.46 -17.50
N SER A 549 -42.42 -20.88 -16.24
CA SER A 549 -42.59 -22.28 -15.87
C SER A 549 -43.80 -22.41 -14.96
N CYS A 550 -44.84 -23.09 -15.45
CA CYS A 550 -46.06 -23.32 -14.69
C CYS A 550 -46.18 -24.78 -14.28
N TYR A 551 -46.45 -25.01 -13.01
CA TYR A 551 -46.61 -26.33 -12.41
C TYR A 551 -48.04 -26.48 -11.90
N LEU A 552 -48.60 -27.68 -12.10
CA LEU A 552 -49.88 -28.04 -11.54
C LEU A 552 -49.65 -28.67 -10.17
N GLU A 553 -50.15 -28.03 -9.13
CA GLU A 553 -49.99 -28.48 -7.74
C GLU A 553 -51.34 -28.90 -7.16
N THR A 554 -51.31 -29.92 -6.30
CA THR A 554 -52.48 -30.32 -5.50
C THR A 554 -52.56 -29.47 -4.25
N TRP A 555 -53.78 -29.05 -3.89
CA TRP A 555 -54.05 -28.34 -2.63
C TRP A 555 -53.63 -29.12 -1.38
#